data_AF-A0A2N1JBE6-F1
#
_entry.id   AF-A0A2N1JBE6-F1
#
_cell.length_a   1.000
_cell.length_b   1.000
_cell.length_c   1.000
_cell.angle_alpha   90.00
_cell.angle_beta   90.00
_cell.angle_gamma   90.00
#
_symmetry.space_group_name_H-M   'P 1'
#
loop_
_entity.id
_entity.type
_entity.pdbx_description
1 polymer ?
#
loop_
_entity_poly.entity_id
_entity_poly.type
_entity_poly.pdbx_seq_one_letter_code
_entity_poly.pdbx_strand_id
1 'polypeptide(L)'
;MHGGGAYFVHDSPVLAASPSLPKSLRLKTQVPSLHPPWKPLAQHLVDAARCNTLAAPSASDVCKNIVQNTLLVRERAEKGVLVRNSAHVALVHTLMHMPPGSVNCDLLLSTMLDTMLDALRDTDASLSPDLFAHAAFLSGTRGMQRTRAWLHRRLTAGCIPPSAKVWRALLDAHVLRQDWARVQHGLDVCSAQGTPLPLHTYTVAHVRACAPSAEIPAALNAVLTRMRAQSATLTDPMLAQLVHTLAAPVHRAYAAHAPCNVVYSVASPVQSLLYVFFMWFSGAGPAPPAFDNETRGVNGTLLDSYPNATAAVIEVELGIAETLQAAYYAGARAERAPYATRRAPHSVTGPIRARLEEVQRALRAHRGLYEQLAVRLYALEGAHEKASALLREWLAQTDPAQRRNQQRTVVARFAHVSRCPRRARLLPLLDLLHIATHAAPGVWGGHGGARTLPRLCVRLLGAWANWAGHRDADIVRNASTRHGWAFLDLLLAALVAASRTVPAPRVWAHMLDDPKRVRAIVWTACCAAPRRDAPERLARVQACFAALRVSPRTQRP
;
A
#
# COMPACT_ATOMS: atom_id res chain seq x y z
N MET A 1 -70.78 25.70 22.72
CA MET A 1 -71.02 25.09 24.05
C MET A 1 -69.94 24.03 24.25
N HIS A 2 -68.80 24.44 24.84
CA HIS A 2 -68.42 24.17 26.25
C HIS A 2 -68.05 22.69 26.47
N GLY A 3 -66.84 22.28 26.84
CA GLY A 3 -65.68 22.97 27.40
C GLY A 3 -65.50 22.67 28.90
N GLY A 4 -64.27 22.26 29.29
CA GLY A 4 -63.78 22.17 30.69
C GLY A 4 -63.92 20.78 31.34
N GLY A 5 -63.02 20.27 32.18
CA GLY A 5 -61.77 20.75 32.80
C GLY A 5 -60.86 19.55 33.15
N ALA A 6 -59.54 19.67 33.26
CA ALA A 6 -58.73 20.30 34.33
C ALA A 6 -58.07 19.24 35.24
N TYR A 7 -56.76 19.10 35.04
CA TYR A 7 -55.65 18.80 35.96
C TYR A 7 -55.77 17.68 37.03
N PHE A 8 -54.85 16.71 36.95
CA PHE A 8 -53.98 16.36 38.08
C PHE A 8 -52.57 16.03 37.58
N VAL A 9 -51.60 16.74 38.15
CA VAL A 9 -50.17 16.46 38.15
C VAL A 9 -49.92 15.37 39.20
N HIS A 10 -49.21 14.31 38.84
CA HIS A 10 -48.44 13.52 39.80
C HIS A 10 -47.21 12.91 39.11
N ASP A 11 -46.06 13.49 39.46
CA ASP A 11 -44.80 12.86 39.84
C ASP A 11 -44.34 11.59 39.11
N SER A 12 -43.34 11.80 38.25
CA SER A 12 -42.42 10.75 37.80
C SER A 12 -41.46 10.37 38.94
N PRO A 13 -41.29 9.08 39.29
CA PRO A 13 -40.15 8.66 40.09
C PRO A 13 -38.93 8.43 39.19
N VAL A 14 -37.97 9.34 39.32
CA VAL A 14 -36.52 9.11 39.42
C VAL A 14 -35.96 7.93 38.60
N LEU A 15 -35.51 8.22 37.38
CA LEU A 15 -34.38 7.52 36.76
C LEU A 15 -33.17 7.69 37.70
N ALA A 16 -32.70 6.60 38.31
CA ALA A 16 -31.52 6.61 39.15
C ALA A 16 -30.34 7.27 38.42
N ALA A 17 -29.79 8.31 39.03
CA ALA A 17 -28.72 9.12 38.47
C ALA A 17 -27.46 8.27 38.28
N SER A 18 -27.15 7.94 37.02
CA SER A 18 -25.77 7.69 36.63
C SER A 18 -24.98 8.99 36.79
N PRO A 19 -23.73 8.98 37.29
CA PRO A 19 -22.93 10.19 37.45
C PRO A 19 -22.78 10.89 36.10
N SER A 20 -23.49 11.99 35.93
CA SER A 20 -23.49 12.76 34.69
C SER A 20 -22.13 13.44 34.52
N LEU A 21 -21.45 13.18 33.40
CA LEU A 21 -20.28 13.96 32.97
C LEU A 21 -20.65 15.46 32.87
N PRO A 22 -19.73 16.38 33.21
CA PRO A 22 -20.00 17.82 33.24
C PRO A 22 -20.48 18.35 31.89
N LYS A 23 -21.48 19.24 31.93
CA LYS A 23 -22.18 19.80 30.76
C LYS A 23 -21.26 20.45 29.71
N SER A 24 -20.04 20.84 30.09
CA SER A 24 -19.04 21.45 29.21
C SER A 24 -18.41 20.52 28.18
N LEU A 25 -18.64 19.19 28.26
CA LEU A 25 -18.03 18.19 27.35
C LEU A 25 -18.95 17.71 26.21
N ARG A 26 -20.21 18.18 26.15
CA ARG A 26 -21.16 17.78 25.10
C ARG A 26 -20.94 18.55 23.81
N LEU A 27 -20.09 18.02 22.92
CA LEU A 27 -19.91 18.55 21.56
C LEU A 27 -20.55 17.62 20.51
N LYS A 28 -21.33 18.25 19.60
CA LYS A 28 -22.14 17.65 18.55
C LYS A 28 -21.31 16.74 17.65
N THR A 29 -21.36 15.44 17.91
CA THR A 29 -20.94 14.42 16.94
C THR A 29 -22.20 13.77 16.42
N GLN A 30 -22.39 13.72 15.10
CA GLN A 30 -23.53 13.02 14.51
C GLN A 30 -23.40 11.52 14.80
N VAL A 31 -24.13 11.05 15.81
CA VAL A 31 -24.45 9.63 15.97
C VAL A 31 -25.22 9.21 14.72
N PRO A 32 -24.87 8.09 14.05
CA PRO A 32 -25.68 7.56 12.94
C PRO A 32 -27.16 7.47 13.37
N SER A 33 -28.10 7.50 12.42
CA SER A 33 -29.55 7.57 12.70
C SER A 33 -30.06 6.37 13.49
N LEU A 34 -29.82 6.36 14.79
CA LEU A 34 -30.31 5.38 15.76
C LEU A 34 -31.75 5.74 16.09
N HIS A 35 -32.58 4.71 16.29
CA HIS A 35 -33.93 4.87 16.81
C HIS A 35 -33.88 5.73 18.11
N PRO A 36 -34.86 6.63 18.36
CA PRO A 36 -34.83 7.57 19.48
C PRO A 36 -34.42 7.03 20.87
N PRO A 37 -34.85 5.83 21.33
CA PRO A 37 -34.51 5.34 22.67
C PRO A 37 -33.02 5.02 22.85
N TRP A 38 -32.25 4.83 21.78
CA TRP A 38 -30.85 4.41 21.86
C TRP A 38 -29.85 5.57 21.77
N LYS A 39 -30.30 6.75 21.29
CA LYS A 39 -29.45 7.94 21.16
C LYS A 39 -28.79 8.36 22.49
N PRO A 40 -29.46 8.36 23.65
CA PRO A 40 -28.83 8.74 24.92
C PRO A 40 -27.72 7.77 25.34
N LEU A 41 -27.92 6.46 25.14
CA LEU A 41 -26.92 5.43 25.46
C LEU A 41 -25.71 5.51 24.53
N ALA A 42 -25.95 5.73 23.23
CA ALA A 42 -24.87 5.94 22.26
C ALA A 42 -24.05 7.20 22.58
N GLN A 43 -24.70 8.30 22.98
CA GLN A 43 -24.00 9.52 23.39
C GLN A 43 -23.15 9.27 24.65
N HIS A 44 -23.67 8.52 25.63
CA HIS A 44 -22.90 8.16 26.83
C HIS A 44 -21.62 7.39 26.47
N LEU A 45 -21.68 6.46 25.50
CA LEU A 45 -20.49 5.75 24.99
C LEU A 45 -19.51 6.68 24.29
N VAL A 46 -20.00 7.62 23.49
CA VAL A 46 -19.16 8.62 22.81
C VAL A 46 -18.41 9.47 23.82
N ASP A 47 -19.11 9.93 24.86
CA ASP A 47 -18.54 10.76 25.92
C ASP A 47 -17.49 9.97 26.73
N ALA A 48 -17.80 8.71 27.09
CA ALA A 48 -16.86 7.81 27.77
C ALA A 48 -15.61 7.51 26.91
N ALA A 49 -15.78 7.28 25.61
CA ALA A 49 -14.66 6.98 24.70
C ALA A 49 -13.68 8.15 24.51
N ARG A 50 -14.14 9.37 24.76
CA ARG A 50 -13.35 10.62 24.69
C ARG A 50 -12.82 11.07 26.04
N CYS A 51 -13.28 10.49 27.14
CA CYS A 51 -12.79 10.81 28.47
C CYS A 51 -11.35 10.33 28.62
N ASN A 52 -10.41 11.21 28.97
CA ASN A 52 -8.98 10.86 29.09
C ASN A 52 -8.65 10.10 30.39
N THR A 53 -9.54 10.10 31.37
CA THR A 53 -9.32 9.55 32.72
C THR A 53 -10.15 8.30 33.01
N LEU A 54 -10.82 7.73 32.00
CA LEU A 54 -11.67 6.56 32.21
C LEU A 54 -10.84 5.33 32.62
N ALA A 55 -11.02 4.87 33.86
CA ALA A 55 -10.41 3.64 34.35
C ALA A 55 -11.19 2.39 33.89
N ALA A 56 -10.53 1.23 33.88
CA ALA A 56 -11.14 -0.04 33.45
C ALA A 56 -12.40 -0.46 34.26
N PRO A 57 -12.46 -0.29 35.60
CA PRO A 57 -13.68 -0.57 36.37
C PRO A 57 -14.85 0.31 35.92
N SER A 58 -14.60 1.61 35.76
CA SER A 58 -15.61 2.58 35.29
C SER A 58 -16.08 2.28 33.86
N ALA A 59 -15.19 1.80 32.98
CA ALA A 59 -15.58 1.34 31.65
C ALA A 59 -16.50 0.11 31.70
N SER A 60 -16.21 -0.84 32.61
CA SER A 60 -17.08 -1.99 32.86
C SER A 60 -18.46 -1.56 33.36
N ASP A 61 -18.53 -0.64 34.30
CA ASP A 61 -19.82 -0.18 34.84
C ASP A 61 -20.65 0.54 33.78
N VAL A 62 -20.02 1.39 32.95
CA VAL A 62 -20.68 2.02 31.80
C VAL A 62 -21.23 0.97 30.83
N CYS A 63 -20.42 -0.02 30.44
CA CYS A 63 -20.85 -1.09 29.54
C CYS A 63 -21.98 -1.94 30.14
N LYS A 64 -21.86 -2.37 31.40
CA LYS A 64 -22.90 -3.13 32.12
C LYS A 64 -24.22 -2.36 32.19
N ASN A 65 -24.17 -1.08 32.57
CA ASN A 65 -25.37 -0.24 32.61
C ASN A 65 -26.04 -0.13 31.24
N ILE A 66 -25.27 0.00 30.16
CA ILE A 66 -25.81 0.08 28.80
C ILE A 66 -26.41 -1.25 28.36
N VAL A 67 -25.74 -2.36 28.63
CA VAL A 67 -26.24 -3.72 28.32
C VAL A 67 -27.50 -4.01 29.14
N GLN A 68 -27.55 -3.67 30.42
CA GLN A 68 -28.74 -3.82 31.26
C GLN A 68 -29.90 -2.94 30.78
N ASN A 69 -29.65 -1.66 30.47
CA ASN A 69 -30.70 -0.76 29.97
C ASN A 69 -31.28 -1.23 28.63
N THR A 70 -30.45 -1.79 27.75
CA THR A 70 -30.93 -2.39 26.49
C THR A 70 -31.72 -3.67 26.72
N LEU A 71 -31.44 -4.44 27.78
CA LEU A 71 -32.26 -5.58 28.21
C LEU A 71 -33.60 -5.14 28.84
N LEU A 72 -33.62 -4.08 29.65
CA LEU A 72 -34.86 -3.57 30.28
C LEU A 72 -35.83 -2.93 29.26
N VAL A 73 -35.31 -2.22 28.27
CA VAL A 73 -36.14 -1.66 27.17
C VAL A 73 -36.76 -2.78 26.31
N ARG A 74 -36.14 -3.98 26.27
CA ARG A 74 -36.69 -5.18 25.63
C ARG A 74 -37.89 -5.76 26.38
N GLU A 75 -37.84 -5.87 27.71
CA GLU A 75 -38.96 -6.40 28.50
C GLU A 75 -40.23 -5.57 28.34
N ARG A 76 -40.08 -4.27 28.06
CA ARG A 76 -41.19 -3.33 27.88
C ARG A 76 -41.71 -3.23 26.44
N ALA A 77 -40.97 -3.78 25.47
CA ALA A 77 -41.37 -3.77 24.07
C ALA A 77 -41.78 -5.20 23.69
N GLU A 78 -43.08 -5.45 23.52
CA GLU A 78 -43.70 -6.75 23.20
C GLU A 78 -43.20 -7.44 21.88
N LYS A 79 -42.14 -6.91 21.25
CA LYS A 79 -41.56 -7.39 19.99
C LYS A 79 -40.12 -7.90 20.18
N GLY A 80 -39.99 -9.14 20.67
CA GLY A 80 -39.07 -10.18 20.16
C GLY A 80 -37.53 -10.01 20.21
N VAL A 81 -36.85 -11.16 20.13
CA VAL A 81 -35.37 -11.34 20.12
C VAL A 81 -34.63 -10.56 19.01
N LEU A 82 -35.31 -10.26 17.90
CA LEU A 82 -34.77 -9.50 16.76
C LEU A 82 -34.42 -8.03 17.08
N VAL A 83 -35.08 -7.40 18.06
CA VAL A 83 -34.80 -6.01 18.48
C VAL A 83 -33.55 -5.94 19.38
N ARG A 84 -33.24 -7.01 20.13
CA ARG A 84 -32.06 -7.10 21.02
C ARG A 84 -30.75 -7.07 20.24
N ASN A 85 -30.63 -7.94 19.24
CA ASN A 85 -29.41 -8.06 18.44
C ASN A 85 -29.14 -6.80 17.62
N SER A 86 -30.18 -6.11 17.13
CA SER A 86 -30.01 -4.88 16.34
C SER A 86 -29.55 -3.67 17.19
N ALA A 87 -30.03 -3.52 18.44
CA ALA A 87 -29.62 -2.41 19.31
C ALA A 87 -28.18 -2.56 19.83
N HIS A 88 -27.82 -3.76 20.30
CA HIS A 88 -26.46 -4.06 20.75
C HIS A 88 -25.45 -3.92 19.61
N VAL A 89 -25.75 -4.46 18.43
CA VAL A 89 -24.92 -4.30 17.23
C VAL A 89 -24.76 -2.82 16.86
N ALA A 90 -25.83 -2.02 16.91
CA ALA A 90 -25.77 -0.60 16.59
C ALA A 90 -24.91 0.23 17.57
N LEU A 91 -24.92 -0.10 18.86
CA LEU A 91 -24.06 0.53 19.87
C LEU A 91 -22.59 0.14 19.68
N VAL A 92 -22.31 -1.13 19.41
CA VAL A 92 -20.93 -1.58 19.07
C VAL A 92 -20.46 -0.92 17.77
N HIS A 93 -21.33 -0.79 16.76
CA HIS A 93 -21.04 -0.04 15.53
C HIS A 93 -20.70 1.42 15.79
N THR A 94 -21.36 2.05 16.76
CA THR A 94 -21.05 3.43 17.16
C THR A 94 -19.61 3.53 17.65
N LEU A 95 -19.17 2.64 18.55
CA LEU A 95 -17.78 2.58 19.00
C LEU A 95 -16.81 2.29 17.84
N MET A 96 -17.15 1.31 17.01
CA MET A 96 -16.34 0.91 15.85
C MET A 96 -16.17 2.02 14.80
N HIS A 97 -17.10 2.96 14.72
CA HIS A 97 -17.07 4.06 13.74
C HIS A 97 -16.64 5.40 14.33
N MET A 98 -16.20 5.41 15.60
CA MET A 98 -15.61 6.60 16.21
C MET A 98 -14.38 7.09 15.44
N PRO A 99 -14.11 8.41 15.43
CA PRO A 99 -12.91 8.95 14.80
C PRO A 99 -11.62 8.35 15.40
N PRO A 100 -10.58 8.12 14.58
CA PRO A 100 -9.26 7.71 15.06
C PRO A 100 -8.71 8.74 16.05
N GLY A 101 -8.17 8.28 17.19
CA GLY A 101 -7.65 9.14 18.27
C GLY A 101 -8.52 9.19 19.54
N SER A 102 -9.68 8.52 19.56
CA SER A 102 -10.49 8.38 20.79
C SER A 102 -9.76 7.47 21.80
N VAL A 103 -9.32 8.04 22.92
CA VAL A 103 -8.36 7.44 23.86
C VAL A 103 -8.84 6.08 24.41
N ASN A 104 -10.12 5.95 24.72
CA ASN A 104 -10.65 4.77 25.41
C ASN A 104 -11.51 3.85 24.53
N CYS A 105 -11.50 4.06 23.22
CA CYS A 105 -12.29 3.26 22.29
C CYS A 105 -11.90 1.77 22.29
N ASP A 106 -10.61 1.44 22.41
CA ASP A 106 -10.13 0.06 22.46
C ASP A 106 -10.58 -0.65 23.74
N LEU A 107 -10.47 0.03 24.89
CA LEU A 107 -10.95 -0.47 26.18
C LEU A 107 -12.47 -0.72 26.12
N LEU A 108 -13.26 0.30 25.79
CA LEU A 108 -14.72 0.21 25.76
C LEU A 108 -15.24 -0.83 24.78
N LEU A 109 -14.62 -0.97 23.60
CA LEU A 109 -15.03 -1.98 22.63
C LEU A 109 -14.82 -3.40 23.18
N SER A 110 -13.64 -3.68 23.74
CA SER A 110 -13.35 -4.98 24.34
C SER A 110 -14.26 -5.29 25.53
N THR A 111 -14.48 -4.31 26.42
CA THR A 111 -15.36 -4.46 27.59
C THR A 111 -16.82 -4.62 27.19
N MET A 112 -17.30 -3.87 26.20
CA MET A 112 -18.67 -3.99 25.70
C MET A 112 -18.91 -5.39 25.13
N LEU A 113 -18.02 -5.89 24.28
CA LEU A 113 -18.13 -7.24 23.71
C LEU A 113 -18.11 -8.32 24.80
N ASP A 114 -17.29 -8.16 25.84
CA ASP A 114 -17.22 -9.07 26.98
C ASP A 114 -18.53 -9.08 27.77
N THR A 115 -19.03 -7.89 28.17
CA THR A 115 -20.29 -7.77 28.90
C THR A 115 -21.49 -8.27 28.11
N MET A 116 -21.49 -8.12 26.79
CA MET A 116 -22.53 -8.64 25.93
C MET A 116 -22.49 -10.16 25.83
N LEU A 117 -21.30 -10.77 25.69
CA LEU A 117 -21.15 -12.23 25.70
C LEU A 117 -21.60 -12.82 27.04
N ASP A 118 -21.19 -12.22 28.16
CA ASP A 118 -21.61 -12.67 29.48
C ASP A 118 -23.13 -12.56 29.67
N ALA A 119 -23.75 -11.46 29.23
CA ALA A 119 -25.20 -11.28 29.30
C ALA A 119 -26.01 -12.17 28.34
N LEU A 120 -25.34 -12.76 27.35
CA LEU A 120 -25.95 -13.67 26.38
C LEU A 120 -25.71 -15.14 26.73
N ARG A 121 -24.82 -15.43 27.69
CA ARG A 121 -24.39 -16.79 28.05
C ARG A 121 -25.54 -17.72 28.42
N ASP A 122 -26.52 -17.20 29.16
CA ASP A 122 -27.68 -17.97 29.63
C ASP A 122 -28.90 -17.85 28.70
N THR A 123 -28.69 -17.39 27.47
CA THR A 123 -29.76 -17.23 26.47
C THR A 123 -29.39 -17.92 25.16
N ASP A 124 -30.36 -18.47 24.44
CA ASP A 124 -30.14 -19.08 23.10
C ASP A 124 -29.69 -18.06 22.02
N ALA A 125 -29.51 -16.79 22.38
CA ALA A 125 -29.10 -15.74 21.48
C ALA A 125 -27.56 -15.64 21.42
N SER A 126 -27.01 -15.68 20.22
CA SER A 126 -25.58 -15.45 19.96
C SER A 126 -25.34 -14.15 19.20
N LEU A 127 -24.18 -13.54 19.41
CA LEU A 127 -23.72 -12.42 18.59
C LEU A 127 -23.30 -12.90 17.21
N SER A 128 -23.63 -12.12 16.18
CA SER A 128 -23.29 -12.45 14.79
C SER A 128 -21.76 -12.56 14.61
N PRO A 129 -21.25 -13.60 13.93
CA PRO A 129 -19.85 -13.70 13.52
C PRO A 129 -19.34 -12.48 12.75
N ASP A 130 -20.22 -11.78 12.03
CA ASP A 130 -19.87 -10.58 11.26
C ASP A 130 -19.41 -9.42 12.16
N LEU A 131 -19.99 -9.31 13.36
CA LEU A 131 -19.60 -8.31 14.35
C LEU A 131 -18.16 -8.55 14.80
N PHE A 132 -17.81 -9.79 15.13
CA PHE A 132 -16.47 -10.17 15.55
C PHE A 132 -15.44 -10.03 14.44
N ALA A 133 -15.80 -10.39 13.20
CA ALA A 133 -14.93 -10.21 12.04
C ALA A 133 -14.65 -8.72 11.77
N HIS A 134 -15.67 -7.86 11.91
CA HIS A 134 -15.50 -6.41 11.74
C HIS A 134 -14.65 -5.79 12.86
N ALA A 135 -14.90 -6.19 14.12
CA ALA A 135 -14.07 -5.77 15.26
C ALA A 135 -12.61 -6.21 15.09
N ALA A 136 -12.37 -7.45 14.62
CA ALA A 136 -11.03 -7.95 14.32
C ALA A 136 -10.33 -7.10 13.25
N PHE A 137 -11.00 -6.83 12.12
CA PHE A 137 -10.46 -5.98 11.05
C PHE A 137 -10.09 -4.58 11.55
N LEU A 138 -10.98 -3.93 12.31
CA LEU A 138 -10.72 -2.62 12.88
C LEU A 138 -9.59 -2.63 13.89
N SER A 139 -9.45 -3.72 14.66
CA SER A 139 -8.39 -3.84 15.65
C SER A 139 -6.99 -3.85 15.03
N GLY A 140 -6.86 -4.37 13.81
CA GLY A 140 -5.63 -4.30 13.02
C GLY A 140 -5.40 -2.88 12.49
N THR A 141 -6.35 -2.34 11.73
CA THR A 141 -6.20 -1.07 11.00
C THR A 141 -6.09 0.15 11.92
N ARG A 142 -6.72 0.12 13.08
CA ARG A 142 -6.71 1.21 14.08
C ARG A 142 -5.76 0.98 15.25
N GLY A 143 -5.07 -0.16 15.29
CA GLY A 143 -4.10 -0.48 16.34
C GLY A 143 -4.72 -0.78 17.72
N MET A 144 -5.96 -1.27 17.78
CA MET A 144 -6.67 -1.61 19.04
C MET A 144 -6.13 -2.93 19.63
N GLN A 145 -5.06 -2.84 20.42
CA GLN A 145 -4.34 -4.01 20.95
C GLN A 145 -5.16 -4.80 21.97
N ARG A 146 -5.96 -4.15 22.83
CA ARG A 146 -6.74 -4.83 23.87
C ARG A 146 -7.86 -5.65 23.24
N THR A 147 -8.62 -5.06 22.34
CA THR A 147 -9.69 -5.72 21.58
C THR A 147 -9.14 -6.90 20.79
N ARG A 148 -8.00 -6.74 20.11
CA ARG A 148 -7.37 -7.84 19.36
C ARG A 148 -6.95 -9.00 20.28
N ALA A 149 -6.30 -8.70 21.41
CA ALA A 149 -5.89 -9.71 22.38
C ALA A 149 -7.08 -10.39 23.09
N TRP A 150 -8.17 -9.65 23.29
CA TRP A 150 -9.43 -10.18 23.84
C TRP A 150 -10.10 -11.14 22.85
N LEU A 151 -10.27 -10.72 21.58
CA LEU A 151 -10.84 -11.56 20.52
C LEU A 151 -10.07 -12.88 20.36
N HIS A 152 -8.73 -12.79 20.33
CA HIS A 152 -7.88 -13.97 20.24
C HIS A 152 -8.14 -14.94 21.39
N ARG A 153 -8.11 -14.47 22.64
CA ARG A 153 -8.34 -15.31 23.82
C ARG A 153 -9.74 -15.96 23.82
N ARG A 154 -10.78 -15.22 23.43
CA ARG A 154 -12.16 -15.72 23.44
C ARG A 154 -12.42 -16.73 22.31
N LEU A 155 -11.82 -16.56 21.13
CA LEU A 155 -11.88 -17.54 20.05
C LEU A 155 -11.12 -18.83 20.39
N THR A 156 -9.93 -18.71 20.97
CA THR A 156 -9.13 -19.88 21.37
C THR A 156 -9.79 -20.67 22.49
N ALA A 157 -10.50 -19.99 23.40
CA ALA A 157 -11.25 -20.61 24.48
C ALA A 157 -12.61 -21.18 24.04
N GLY A 158 -13.00 -21.04 22.76
CA GLY A 158 -14.28 -21.53 22.25
C GLY A 158 -15.50 -20.72 22.71
N CYS A 159 -15.31 -19.53 23.31
CA CYS A 159 -16.41 -18.67 23.74
C CYS A 159 -17.11 -17.97 22.57
N ILE A 160 -16.45 -17.89 21.41
CA ILE A 160 -17.01 -17.36 20.16
C ILE A 160 -17.09 -18.54 19.18
N PRO A 161 -18.23 -18.75 18.49
CA PRO A 161 -18.38 -19.83 17.53
C PRO A 161 -17.25 -19.82 16.48
N PRO A 162 -16.63 -20.99 16.19
CA PRO A 162 -15.55 -21.06 15.22
C PRO A 162 -16.08 -20.66 13.84
N SER A 163 -15.48 -19.62 13.27
CA SER A 163 -15.84 -19.12 11.95
C SER A 163 -14.58 -18.79 11.18
N ALA A 164 -14.44 -19.37 9.98
CA ALA A 164 -13.32 -19.07 9.09
C ALA A 164 -13.21 -17.57 8.79
N LYS A 165 -14.35 -16.86 8.73
CA LYS A 165 -14.38 -15.41 8.50
C LYS A 165 -13.77 -14.63 9.66
N VAL A 166 -14.13 -14.99 10.89
CA VAL A 166 -13.62 -14.33 12.11
C VAL A 166 -12.14 -14.62 12.30
N TRP A 167 -11.74 -15.89 12.15
CA TRP A 167 -10.34 -16.29 12.24
C TRP A 167 -9.48 -15.61 11.18
N ARG A 168 -9.93 -15.55 9.92
CA ARG A 168 -9.22 -14.83 8.85
C ARG A 168 -9.02 -13.36 9.19
N ALA A 169 -10.09 -12.66 9.60
CA ALA A 169 -10.00 -11.24 9.96
C ALA A 169 -9.05 -11.00 11.15
N LEU A 170 -9.06 -11.89 12.14
CA LEU A 170 -8.18 -11.79 13.30
C LEU A 170 -6.72 -12.09 12.96
N LEU A 171 -6.45 -13.14 12.19
CA LEU A 171 -5.09 -13.47 11.74
C LEU A 171 -4.54 -12.35 10.85
N ASP A 172 -5.33 -11.80 9.93
CA ASP A 172 -4.94 -10.64 9.11
C ASP A 172 -4.61 -9.41 9.98
N ALA A 173 -5.38 -9.19 11.05
CA ALA A 173 -5.11 -8.13 12.01
C ALA A 173 -3.80 -8.34 12.80
N HIS A 174 -3.47 -9.58 13.18
CA HIS A 174 -2.18 -9.90 13.79
C HIS A 174 -1.02 -9.75 12.80
N VAL A 175 -1.19 -10.19 11.56
CA VAL A 175 -0.20 -10.01 10.48
C VAL A 175 0.09 -8.53 10.25
N LEU A 176 -0.94 -7.69 10.15
CA LEU A 176 -0.78 -6.24 9.96
C LEU A 176 0.01 -5.57 11.10
N ARG A 177 -0.08 -6.14 12.30
CA ARG A 177 0.60 -5.65 13.52
C ARG A 177 1.86 -6.45 13.86
N GLN A 178 2.27 -7.36 12.99
CA GLN A 178 3.47 -8.20 13.12
C GLN A 178 3.50 -9.04 14.42
N ASP A 179 2.33 -9.43 14.93
CA ASP A 179 2.16 -10.23 16.14
C ASP A 179 2.22 -11.74 15.80
N TRP A 180 3.40 -12.19 15.34
CA TRP A 180 3.59 -13.52 14.75
C TRP A 180 3.38 -14.68 15.71
N ALA A 181 3.66 -14.48 17.01
CA ALA A 181 3.40 -15.50 18.03
C ALA A 181 1.91 -15.84 18.08
N ARG A 182 1.03 -14.83 18.01
CA ARG A 182 -0.42 -15.05 17.96
C ARG A 182 -0.91 -15.52 16.59
N VAL A 183 -0.25 -15.15 15.49
CA VAL A 183 -0.55 -15.77 14.19
C VAL A 183 -0.31 -17.27 14.27
N GLN A 184 0.87 -17.70 14.73
CA GLN A 184 1.22 -19.12 14.81
C GLN A 184 0.28 -19.89 15.75
N HIS A 185 0.04 -19.38 16.96
CA HIS A 185 -0.94 -19.97 17.89
C HIS A 185 -2.34 -20.08 17.26
N GLY A 186 -2.80 -19.04 16.57
CA GLY A 186 -4.10 -19.06 15.88
C GLY A 186 -4.16 -20.09 14.75
N LEU A 187 -3.08 -20.25 13.97
CA LEU A 187 -3.00 -21.27 12.92
C LEU A 187 -3.05 -22.69 13.50
N ASP A 188 -2.36 -22.93 14.62
CA ASP A 188 -2.34 -24.24 15.28
C ASP A 188 -3.74 -24.60 15.83
N VAL A 189 -4.42 -23.63 16.45
CA VAL A 189 -5.82 -23.79 16.91
C VAL A 189 -6.77 -24.02 15.73
N CYS A 190 -6.66 -23.27 14.65
CA CYS A 190 -7.50 -23.45 13.47
C CYS A 190 -7.29 -24.82 12.82
N SER A 191 -6.04 -25.30 12.79
CA SER A 191 -5.70 -26.63 12.28
C SER A 191 -6.31 -27.73 13.16
N ALA A 192 -6.20 -27.61 14.48
CA ALA A 192 -6.80 -28.55 15.43
C ALA A 192 -8.34 -28.56 15.35
N GLN A 193 -8.96 -27.41 15.10
CA GLN A 193 -10.41 -27.26 14.96
C GLN A 193 -10.94 -27.63 13.56
N GLY A 194 -10.07 -27.96 12.60
CA GLY A 194 -10.47 -28.24 11.22
C GLY A 194 -11.09 -27.04 10.49
N THR A 195 -10.75 -25.81 10.89
CA THR A 195 -11.33 -24.61 10.28
C THR A 195 -10.77 -24.41 8.86
N PRO A 196 -11.61 -24.23 7.82
CA PRO A 196 -11.15 -24.13 6.43
C PRO A 196 -10.47 -22.78 6.17
N LEU A 197 -9.17 -22.70 6.45
CA LEU A 197 -8.32 -21.53 6.20
C LEU A 197 -7.17 -21.87 5.26
N PRO A 198 -6.77 -20.94 4.37
CA PRO A 198 -5.54 -21.09 3.59
C PRO A 198 -4.32 -20.83 4.48
N LEU A 199 -3.94 -21.83 5.29
CA LEU A 199 -2.85 -21.73 6.29
C LEU A 199 -1.49 -21.42 5.63
N HIS A 200 -1.30 -21.88 4.39
CA HIS A 200 -0.11 -21.57 3.59
C HIS A 200 0.07 -20.06 3.37
N THR A 201 -1.00 -19.28 3.18
CA THR A 201 -0.92 -17.82 2.97
C THR A 201 -0.30 -17.11 4.17
N TYR A 202 -0.64 -17.53 5.38
CA TYR A 202 -0.06 -16.97 6.61
C TYR A 202 1.38 -17.40 6.82
N THR A 203 1.72 -18.62 6.40
CA THR A 203 3.09 -19.12 6.43
C THR A 203 3.96 -18.29 5.47
N VAL A 204 3.49 -18.02 4.25
CA VAL A 204 4.14 -17.13 3.28
C VAL A 204 4.30 -15.71 3.84
N ALA A 205 3.26 -15.17 4.48
CA ALA A 205 3.33 -13.84 5.11
C ALA A 205 4.37 -13.79 6.24
N HIS A 206 4.47 -14.86 7.03
CA HIS A 206 5.47 -15.00 8.09
C HIS A 206 6.89 -15.06 7.54
N VAL A 207 7.14 -15.86 6.49
CA VAL A 207 8.46 -15.91 5.82
C VAL A 207 8.89 -14.54 5.30
N ARG A 208 7.96 -13.76 4.74
CA ARG A 208 8.23 -12.37 4.31
C ARG A 208 8.62 -11.44 5.46
N ALA A 209 8.19 -11.75 6.68
CA ALA A 209 8.32 -10.88 7.85
C ALA A 209 9.38 -11.33 8.87
N CYS A 210 9.80 -12.60 8.88
CA CYS A 210 10.85 -13.11 9.78
C CYS A 210 12.26 -12.69 9.37
N ALA A 211 13.07 -12.26 10.34
CA ALA A 211 14.43 -11.72 10.20
C ALA A 211 15.34 -12.50 9.22
N PRO A 212 16.43 -11.90 8.70
CA PRO A 212 17.34 -12.55 7.75
C PRO A 212 18.11 -13.67 8.46
N SER A 213 17.51 -14.84 8.61
CA SER A 213 18.20 -16.04 9.07
C SER A 213 18.32 -17.03 7.91
N ALA A 214 19.39 -17.80 7.95
CA ALA A 214 19.94 -18.63 6.89
C ALA A 214 19.05 -19.79 6.40
N GLU A 215 17.78 -19.87 6.81
CA GLU A 215 16.91 -21.03 6.61
C GLU A 215 15.73 -20.77 5.65
N ILE A 216 15.92 -19.90 4.65
CA ILE A 216 14.96 -19.70 3.56
C ILE A 216 14.51 -21.04 2.93
N PRO A 217 15.42 -22.02 2.67
CA PRO A 217 15.00 -23.33 2.14
C PRO A 217 14.08 -24.09 3.10
N ALA A 218 14.38 -24.11 4.40
CA ALA A 218 13.56 -24.83 5.39
C ALA A 218 12.17 -24.17 5.53
N ALA A 219 12.14 -22.83 5.53
CA ALA A 219 10.91 -22.06 5.56
C ALA A 219 10.03 -22.30 4.31
N LEU A 220 10.64 -22.35 3.12
CA LEU A 220 9.95 -22.70 1.88
C LEU A 220 9.43 -24.14 1.91
N ASN A 221 10.25 -25.09 2.39
CA ASN A 221 9.84 -26.49 2.53
C ASN A 221 8.66 -26.64 3.50
N ALA A 222 8.64 -25.88 4.60
CA ALA A 222 7.52 -25.85 5.53
C ALA A 222 6.23 -25.33 4.86
N VAL A 223 6.32 -24.30 4.00
CA VAL A 223 5.17 -23.82 3.20
C VAL A 223 4.66 -24.92 2.27
N LEU A 224 5.55 -25.55 1.50
CA LEU A 224 5.18 -26.62 0.56
C LEU A 224 4.59 -27.84 1.27
N THR A 225 5.14 -28.21 2.42
CA THR A 225 4.62 -29.31 3.26
C THR A 225 3.21 -29.00 3.76
N ARG A 226 2.96 -27.77 4.24
CA ARG A 226 1.61 -27.33 4.63
C ARG A 226 0.66 -27.31 3.46
N MET A 227 1.08 -26.84 2.28
CA MET A 227 0.24 -26.87 1.09
C MET A 227 -0.16 -28.30 0.69
N ARG A 228 0.79 -29.24 0.73
CA ARG A 228 0.53 -30.65 0.47
C ARG A 228 -0.47 -31.23 1.49
N ALA A 229 -0.30 -30.92 2.77
CA ALA A 229 -1.24 -31.36 3.81
C ALA A 229 -2.66 -30.80 3.64
N GLN A 230 -2.78 -29.63 2.99
CA GLN A 230 -4.07 -29.00 2.67
C GLN A 230 -4.61 -29.35 1.28
N SER A 231 -3.95 -30.25 0.53
CA SER A 231 -4.26 -30.55 -0.87
C SER A 231 -4.36 -29.30 -1.75
N ALA A 232 -3.57 -28.27 -1.46
CA ALA A 232 -3.58 -27.01 -2.19
C ALA A 232 -2.80 -27.14 -3.50
N THR A 233 -3.44 -26.80 -4.63
CA THR A 233 -2.81 -26.83 -5.95
C THR A 233 -1.78 -25.70 -6.12
N LEU A 234 -0.57 -26.02 -6.59
CA LEU A 234 0.46 -25.02 -6.88
C LEU A 234 0.15 -24.29 -8.19
N THR A 235 -0.53 -23.14 -8.09
CA THR A 235 -0.85 -22.27 -9.23
C THR A 235 0.31 -21.33 -9.57
N ASP A 236 0.39 -20.89 -10.84
CA ASP A 236 1.36 -19.90 -11.31
C ASP A 236 1.45 -18.61 -10.45
N PRO A 237 0.33 -17.93 -10.10
CA PRO A 237 0.40 -16.75 -9.22
C PRO A 237 0.91 -17.08 -7.82
N MET A 238 0.62 -18.27 -7.29
CA MET A 238 1.12 -18.67 -5.97
C MET A 238 2.63 -18.94 -6.02
N LEU A 239 3.10 -19.60 -7.07
CA LEU A 239 4.52 -19.84 -7.28
C LEU A 239 5.30 -18.52 -7.48
N ALA A 240 4.75 -17.58 -8.24
CA ALA A 240 5.30 -16.22 -8.35
C ALA A 240 5.39 -15.53 -6.98
N GLN A 241 4.35 -15.66 -6.14
CA GLN A 241 4.37 -15.13 -4.77
C GLN A 241 5.45 -15.77 -3.90
N LEU A 242 5.68 -17.08 -4.03
CA LEU A 242 6.76 -17.79 -3.32
C LEU A 242 8.13 -17.29 -3.78
N VAL A 243 8.34 -17.14 -5.08
CA VAL A 243 9.59 -16.58 -5.64
C VAL A 243 9.87 -15.18 -5.08
N HIS A 244 8.86 -14.30 -5.03
CA HIS A 244 9.01 -12.97 -4.42
C HIS A 244 9.32 -13.01 -2.92
N THR A 245 8.95 -14.07 -2.19
CA THR A 245 9.30 -14.20 -0.76
C THR A 245 10.80 -14.35 -0.55
N LEU A 246 11.50 -14.95 -1.52
CA LEU A 246 12.94 -15.19 -1.44
C LEU A 246 13.74 -13.88 -1.41
N ALA A 247 13.20 -12.80 -1.99
CA ALA A 247 13.83 -11.47 -1.99
C ALA A 247 13.78 -10.77 -0.62
N ALA A 248 12.84 -11.15 0.24
CA ALA A 248 12.52 -10.41 1.47
C ALA A 248 13.72 -10.27 2.43
N PRO A 249 14.57 -11.29 2.66
CA PRO A 249 15.75 -11.17 3.51
C PRO A 249 16.78 -10.17 2.97
N VAL A 250 17.03 -10.16 1.66
CA VAL A 250 17.99 -9.25 1.00
C VAL A 250 17.53 -7.79 1.13
N HIS A 251 16.27 -7.51 0.80
CA HIS A 251 15.74 -6.15 0.90
C HIS A 251 15.71 -5.64 2.34
N ARG A 252 15.52 -6.51 3.33
CA ARG A 252 15.54 -6.14 4.74
C ARG A 252 16.93 -5.90 5.27
N ALA A 253 17.91 -6.74 4.90
CA ALA A 253 19.31 -6.48 5.22
C ALA A 253 19.73 -5.10 4.69
N TYR A 254 19.35 -4.77 3.45
CA TYR A 254 19.60 -3.44 2.88
C TYR A 254 18.84 -2.31 3.59
N ALA A 255 17.55 -2.51 3.90
CA ALA A 255 16.74 -1.51 4.60
C ALA A 255 17.21 -1.26 6.05
N ALA A 256 17.82 -2.27 6.69
CA ALA A 256 18.49 -2.15 7.98
C ALA A 256 19.88 -1.50 7.89
N HIS A 257 20.28 -1.03 6.70
CA HIS A 257 21.60 -0.45 6.43
C HIS A 257 22.76 -1.40 6.78
N ALA A 258 22.55 -2.71 6.62
CA ALA A 258 23.61 -3.70 6.82
C ALA A 258 24.80 -3.42 5.88
N PRO A 259 26.03 -3.75 6.31
CA PRO A 259 27.21 -3.53 5.49
C PRO A 259 27.14 -4.40 4.22
N CYS A 260 27.84 -3.93 3.18
CA CYS A 260 27.79 -4.50 1.84
C CYS A 260 28.01 -6.02 1.83
N ASN A 261 29.07 -6.50 2.48
CA ASN A 261 29.42 -7.92 2.61
C ASN A 261 28.28 -8.78 3.20
N VAL A 262 27.52 -8.26 4.17
CA VAL A 262 26.37 -8.95 4.77
C VAL A 262 25.19 -9.02 3.79
N VAL A 263 24.96 -7.96 3.00
CA VAL A 263 23.92 -8.02 1.95
C VAL A 263 24.29 -9.05 0.88
N TYR A 264 25.57 -9.14 0.50
CA TYR A 264 26.07 -10.16 -0.43
C TYR A 264 25.94 -11.59 0.12
N SER A 265 26.28 -11.82 1.39
CA SER A 265 26.19 -13.16 2.00
C SER A 265 24.74 -13.65 2.10
N VAL A 266 23.77 -12.74 2.32
CA VAL A 266 22.33 -13.07 2.31
C VAL A 266 21.80 -13.26 0.88
N ALA A 267 22.32 -12.53 -0.10
CA ALA A 267 21.85 -12.62 -1.49
C ALA A 267 22.30 -13.90 -2.21
N SER A 268 23.51 -14.38 -1.94
CA SER A 268 24.07 -15.58 -2.59
C SER A 268 23.15 -16.82 -2.54
N PRO A 269 22.68 -17.29 -1.37
CA PRO A 269 21.80 -18.47 -1.31
C PRO A 269 20.47 -18.24 -2.04
N VAL A 270 19.96 -16.99 -2.05
CA VAL A 270 18.74 -16.64 -2.79
C VAL A 270 18.97 -16.73 -4.29
N GLN A 271 20.09 -16.21 -4.80
CA GLN A 271 20.45 -16.30 -6.22
C GLN A 271 20.62 -17.75 -6.69
N SER A 272 21.21 -18.61 -5.86
CA SER A 272 21.31 -20.05 -6.15
C SER A 272 19.93 -20.71 -6.25
N LEU A 273 19.01 -20.40 -5.35
CA LEU A 273 17.63 -20.92 -5.42
C LEU A 273 16.90 -20.42 -6.67
N LEU A 274 17.02 -19.14 -7.01
CA LEU A 274 16.41 -18.55 -8.20
C LEU A 274 16.92 -19.22 -9.49
N TYR A 275 18.22 -19.52 -9.54
CA TYR A 275 18.79 -20.31 -10.63
C TYR A 275 18.19 -21.71 -10.72
N VAL A 276 18.05 -22.42 -9.60
CA VAL A 276 17.43 -23.76 -9.57
C VAL A 276 15.97 -23.69 -10.04
N PHE A 277 15.19 -22.70 -9.59
CA PHE A 277 13.83 -22.47 -10.08
C PHE A 277 13.81 -22.24 -11.59
N PHE A 278 14.71 -21.40 -12.11
CA PHE A 278 14.81 -21.14 -13.53
C PHE A 278 15.14 -22.40 -14.35
N MET A 279 16.11 -23.19 -13.90
CA MET A 279 16.49 -24.44 -14.56
C MET A 279 15.34 -25.45 -14.57
N TRP A 280 14.57 -25.50 -13.48
CA TRP A 280 13.36 -26.32 -13.40
C TRP A 280 12.29 -25.86 -14.38
N PHE A 281 12.00 -24.55 -14.48
CA PHE A 281 11.05 -24.03 -15.47
C PHE A 281 11.49 -24.29 -16.92
N SER A 282 12.79 -24.20 -17.18
CA SER A 282 13.36 -24.36 -18.52
C SER A 282 13.48 -25.84 -18.95
N GLY A 283 13.18 -26.79 -18.06
CA GLY A 283 13.30 -28.23 -18.34
C GLY A 283 14.76 -28.74 -18.44
N ALA A 284 15.74 -27.90 -18.10
CA ALA A 284 17.17 -28.22 -18.14
C ALA A 284 17.70 -28.72 -16.77
N GLY A 285 16.83 -28.81 -15.75
CA GLY A 285 17.11 -29.42 -14.45
C GLY A 285 16.75 -30.92 -14.39
N PRO A 286 16.96 -31.60 -13.24
CA PRO A 286 16.52 -32.98 -13.06
C PRO A 286 15.01 -33.07 -13.32
N ALA A 287 14.61 -33.96 -14.22
CA ALA A 287 13.23 -34.10 -14.66
C ALA A 287 12.30 -34.24 -13.45
N PRO A 288 11.16 -33.52 -13.41
CA PRO A 288 10.15 -33.79 -12.39
C PRO A 288 9.72 -35.26 -12.51
N PRO A 289 9.45 -35.96 -11.38
CA PRO A 289 8.83 -37.27 -11.44
C PRO A 289 7.54 -37.13 -12.26
N ALA A 290 7.39 -38.03 -13.23
CA ALA A 290 6.38 -37.99 -14.28
C ALA A 290 5.04 -37.40 -13.78
N PHE A 291 4.73 -36.18 -14.21
CA PHE A 291 3.36 -35.72 -14.21
C PHE A 291 2.66 -36.47 -15.34
N ASP A 292 1.58 -37.17 -15.02
CA ASP A 292 0.83 -38.02 -15.97
C ASP A 292 0.65 -37.30 -17.31
N ASN A 293 1.31 -37.85 -18.34
CA ASN A 293 1.41 -37.30 -19.69
C ASN A 293 0.07 -37.33 -20.46
N GLU A 294 -1.06 -37.63 -19.82
CA GLU A 294 -2.35 -37.77 -20.49
C GLU A 294 -3.09 -36.45 -20.71
N THR A 295 -2.69 -35.35 -20.07
CA THR A 295 -3.39 -34.04 -20.20
C THR A 295 -2.60 -32.91 -20.87
N ARG A 296 -1.36 -33.16 -21.32
CA ARG A 296 -0.59 -32.15 -22.07
C ARG A 296 -0.22 -32.65 -23.45
N GLY A 297 -1.00 -32.21 -24.44
CA GLY A 297 -0.57 -32.29 -25.83
C GLY A 297 0.80 -31.64 -26.01
N VAL A 298 1.74 -32.44 -26.54
CA VAL A 298 2.84 -32.05 -27.44
C VAL A 298 3.66 -30.81 -27.01
N ASN A 299 4.86 -31.04 -26.50
CA ASN A 299 6.00 -30.09 -26.51
C ASN A 299 5.86 -28.75 -25.77
N GLY A 300 5.11 -28.67 -24.66
CA GLY A 300 5.07 -27.46 -23.82
C GLY A 300 6.16 -27.46 -22.75
N THR A 301 7.07 -26.47 -22.75
CA THR A 301 8.01 -26.26 -21.65
C THR A 301 7.25 -25.81 -20.39
N LEU A 302 7.81 -26.03 -19.18
CA LEU A 302 7.18 -25.50 -17.95
C LEU A 302 7.11 -23.96 -17.94
N LEU A 303 7.92 -23.29 -18.76
CA LEU A 303 7.84 -21.86 -19.03
C LEU A 303 6.43 -21.44 -19.49
N ASP A 304 5.80 -22.21 -20.39
CA ASP A 304 4.46 -21.94 -20.92
C ASP A 304 3.37 -22.13 -19.85
N SER A 305 3.65 -23.00 -18.89
CA SER A 305 2.72 -23.35 -17.81
C SER A 305 2.77 -22.36 -16.64
N TYR A 306 3.91 -21.68 -16.46
CA TYR A 306 4.20 -20.80 -15.32
C TYR A 306 4.83 -19.46 -15.74
N PRO A 307 4.16 -18.68 -16.61
CA PRO A 307 4.73 -17.43 -17.14
C PRO A 307 4.95 -16.38 -16.05
N ASN A 308 4.05 -16.24 -15.08
CA ASN A 308 4.20 -15.23 -14.02
C ASN A 308 5.31 -15.62 -13.04
N ALA A 309 5.44 -16.89 -12.68
CA ALA A 309 6.50 -17.36 -11.81
C ALA A 309 7.88 -17.21 -12.46
N THR A 310 7.97 -17.52 -13.76
CA THR A 310 9.19 -17.31 -14.55
C THR A 310 9.58 -15.83 -14.59
N ALA A 311 8.62 -14.93 -14.84
CA ALA A 311 8.85 -13.49 -14.79
C ALA A 311 9.27 -13.03 -13.38
N ALA A 312 8.67 -13.59 -12.33
CA ALA A 312 9.01 -13.28 -10.94
C ALA A 312 10.45 -13.68 -10.59
N VAL A 313 10.98 -14.79 -11.15
CA VAL A 313 12.39 -15.18 -10.95
C VAL A 313 13.31 -14.09 -11.46
N ILE A 314 13.14 -13.70 -12.72
CA ILE A 314 13.96 -12.65 -13.35
C ILE A 314 13.77 -11.31 -12.62
N GLU A 315 12.53 -10.98 -12.22
CA GLU A 315 12.23 -9.74 -11.48
C GLU A 315 12.95 -9.69 -10.14
N VAL A 316 12.94 -10.79 -9.39
CA VAL A 316 13.60 -10.88 -8.09
C VAL A 316 15.12 -10.81 -8.26
N GLU A 317 15.69 -11.48 -9.26
CA GLU A 317 17.12 -11.40 -9.55
C GLU A 317 17.57 -9.98 -9.89
N LEU A 318 16.79 -9.28 -10.74
CA LEU A 318 17.01 -7.86 -11.03
C LEU A 318 16.91 -6.99 -9.76
N GLY A 319 15.91 -7.24 -8.91
CA GLY A 319 15.74 -6.53 -7.65
C GLY A 319 16.90 -6.75 -6.66
N ILE A 320 17.43 -7.98 -6.61
CA ILE A 320 18.62 -8.31 -5.81
C ILE A 320 19.85 -7.60 -6.37
N ALA A 321 20.06 -7.64 -7.69
CA ALA A 321 21.18 -6.94 -8.33
C ALA A 321 21.13 -5.42 -8.10
N GLU A 322 19.95 -4.80 -8.23
CA GLU A 322 19.72 -3.39 -7.89
C GLU A 322 20.05 -3.09 -6.41
N THR A 323 19.68 -4.00 -5.49
CA THR A 323 19.91 -3.86 -4.05
C THR A 323 21.39 -3.98 -3.71
N LEU A 324 22.08 -4.98 -4.25
CA LEU A 324 23.52 -5.19 -4.06
C LEU A 324 24.32 -4.00 -4.60
N GLN A 325 23.93 -3.50 -5.77
CA GLN A 325 24.54 -2.31 -6.34
C GLN A 325 24.33 -1.10 -5.42
N ALA A 326 23.11 -0.88 -4.93
CA ALA A 326 22.82 0.24 -4.04
C ALA A 326 23.58 0.14 -2.69
N ALA A 327 23.75 -1.08 -2.15
CA ALA A 327 24.55 -1.34 -0.96
C ALA A 327 26.03 -1.01 -1.19
N TYR A 328 26.60 -1.48 -2.31
CA TYR A 328 27.97 -1.14 -2.72
C TYR A 328 28.16 0.38 -2.83
N TYR A 329 27.19 1.07 -3.43
CA TYR A 329 27.17 2.54 -3.50
C TYR A 329 27.22 3.25 -2.16
N ALA A 330 26.40 2.76 -1.23
CA ALA A 330 26.31 3.33 0.10
C ALA A 330 27.65 3.16 0.85
N GLY A 331 28.25 1.98 0.77
CA GLY A 331 29.57 1.68 1.35
C GLY A 331 30.67 2.57 0.76
N ALA A 332 30.81 2.60 -0.57
CA ALA A 332 31.84 3.41 -1.24
C ALA A 332 31.72 4.91 -0.93
N ARG A 333 30.50 5.43 -0.74
CA ARG A 333 30.28 6.82 -0.29
C ARG A 333 30.71 7.05 1.14
N ALA A 334 30.43 6.11 2.05
CA ALA A 334 30.87 6.21 3.43
C ALA A 334 32.41 6.25 3.52
N GLU A 335 33.08 5.50 2.65
CA GLU A 335 34.54 5.45 2.51
C GLU A 335 35.15 6.62 1.72
N ARG A 336 34.32 7.57 1.25
CA ARG A 336 34.72 8.71 0.40
C ARG A 336 35.49 8.29 -0.88
N ALA A 337 35.26 7.09 -1.39
CA ALA A 337 35.92 6.61 -2.60
C ALA A 337 35.45 7.43 -3.82
N PRO A 338 36.36 8.09 -4.57
CA PRO A 338 35.98 9.09 -5.58
C PRO A 338 35.37 8.53 -6.87
N TYR A 339 35.36 7.20 -7.09
CA TYR A 339 35.03 6.62 -8.42
C TYR A 339 34.13 5.39 -8.43
N ALA A 340 33.23 5.20 -7.46
CA ALA A 340 32.24 4.13 -7.61
C ALA A 340 31.34 4.40 -8.85
N THR A 341 31.38 3.52 -9.87
CA THR A 341 30.57 3.58 -11.12
C THR A 341 29.17 2.96 -11.03
N ARG A 342 28.10 3.77 -11.24
CA ARG A 342 26.68 3.42 -10.92
C ARG A 342 26.07 2.36 -11.82
N ARG A 343 26.91 1.50 -12.37
CA ARG A 343 26.59 0.41 -13.28
C ARG A 343 26.83 -0.90 -12.55
N ALA A 344 25.90 -1.85 -12.69
CA ALA A 344 26.16 -3.19 -12.21
C ALA A 344 27.26 -3.80 -13.11
N PRO A 345 28.22 -4.55 -12.54
CA PRO A 345 29.23 -5.23 -13.34
C PRO A 345 28.55 -6.24 -14.28
N HIS A 346 29.15 -6.44 -15.45
CA HIS A 346 28.58 -7.32 -16.48
C HIS A 346 28.48 -8.78 -16.01
N SER A 347 29.34 -9.19 -15.07
CA SER A 347 29.26 -10.49 -14.39
C SER A 347 27.96 -10.73 -13.63
N VAL A 348 27.28 -9.66 -13.20
CA VAL A 348 25.99 -9.74 -12.49
C VAL A 348 24.80 -9.66 -13.47
N THR A 349 24.89 -8.83 -14.52
CA THR A 349 23.76 -8.62 -15.44
C THR A 349 23.74 -9.60 -16.62
N GLY A 350 24.88 -10.16 -17.01
CA GLY A 350 25.01 -11.12 -18.12
C GLY A 350 24.15 -12.38 -17.95
N PRO A 351 24.20 -13.08 -16.80
CA PRO A 351 23.34 -14.24 -16.55
C PRO A 351 21.85 -13.91 -16.59
N ILE A 352 21.45 -12.77 -16.02
CA ILE A 352 20.05 -12.30 -16.02
C ILE A 352 19.59 -12.02 -17.46
N ARG A 353 20.46 -11.42 -18.28
CA ARG A 353 20.19 -11.18 -19.70
C ARG A 353 19.93 -12.48 -20.46
N ALA A 354 20.82 -13.46 -20.32
CA ALA A 354 20.71 -14.74 -21.02
C ALA A 354 19.36 -15.42 -20.71
N ARG A 355 18.95 -15.43 -19.44
CA ARG A 355 17.65 -15.97 -18.99
C ARG A 355 16.47 -15.19 -19.55
N LEU A 356 16.54 -13.85 -19.56
CA LEU A 356 15.50 -13.03 -20.15
C LEU A 356 15.34 -13.27 -21.65
N GLU A 357 16.44 -13.41 -22.39
CA GLU A 357 16.42 -13.73 -23.82
C GLU A 357 15.85 -15.12 -24.09
N GLU A 358 16.16 -16.10 -23.24
CA GLU A 358 15.58 -17.45 -23.31
C GLU A 358 14.07 -17.45 -23.11
N VAL A 359 13.59 -16.75 -22.08
CA VAL A 359 12.16 -16.66 -21.80
C VAL A 359 11.43 -15.88 -22.88
N GLN A 360 12.02 -14.80 -23.40
CA GLN A 360 11.44 -14.05 -24.53
C GLN A 360 11.35 -14.91 -25.80
N ARG A 361 12.34 -15.78 -26.05
CA ARG A 361 12.32 -16.71 -27.19
C ARG A 361 11.20 -17.74 -27.06
N ALA A 362 10.99 -18.29 -25.87
CA ALA A 362 9.97 -19.29 -25.58
C ALA A 362 8.55 -18.70 -25.53
N LEU A 363 8.36 -17.58 -24.84
CA LEU A 363 7.04 -17.09 -24.43
C LEU A 363 6.51 -15.90 -25.24
N ARG A 364 6.67 -15.95 -26.57
CA ARG A 364 6.28 -14.87 -27.51
C ARG A 364 4.84 -14.34 -27.35
N ALA A 365 3.96 -15.08 -26.67
CA ALA A 365 2.57 -14.73 -26.38
C ALA A 365 2.34 -13.86 -25.12
N HIS A 366 3.27 -13.83 -24.14
CA HIS A 366 3.08 -13.15 -22.85
C HIS A 366 3.62 -11.69 -22.85
N ARG A 367 3.01 -10.86 -23.69
CA ARG A 367 3.40 -9.46 -23.94
C ARG A 367 3.22 -8.57 -22.70
N GLY A 368 4.24 -7.77 -22.37
CA GLY A 368 4.24 -6.69 -21.37
C GLY A 368 5.04 -6.96 -20.09
N LEU A 369 5.18 -8.21 -19.64
CA LEU A 369 5.95 -8.53 -18.42
C LEU A 369 7.46 -8.50 -18.69
N TYR A 370 7.89 -9.03 -19.85
CA TYR A 370 9.30 -9.16 -20.19
C TYR A 370 9.92 -7.88 -20.74
N GLU A 371 9.11 -7.02 -21.34
CA GLU A 371 9.48 -5.69 -21.80
C GLU A 371 9.82 -4.79 -20.61
N GLN A 372 9.04 -4.87 -19.53
CA GLN A 372 9.35 -4.22 -18.26
C GLN A 372 10.71 -4.68 -17.71
N LEU A 373 10.97 -6.00 -17.71
CA LEU A 373 12.21 -6.58 -17.21
C LEU A 373 13.41 -6.17 -18.09
N ALA A 374 13.26 -6.15 -19.41
CA ALA A 374 14.28 -5.69 -20.35
C ALA A 374 14.64 -4.22 -20.12
N VAL A 375 13.63 -3.34 -19.99
CA VAL A 375 13.84 -1.91 -19.70
C VAL A 375 14.59 -1.72 -18.37
N ARG A 376 14.26 -2.51 -17.35
CA ARG A 376 14.97 -2.47 -16.05
C ARG A 376 16.40 -2.95 -16.15
N LEU A 377 16.66 -4.08 -16.83
CA LEU A 377 17.99 -4.64 -17.04
C LEU A 377 18.92 -3.64 -17.74
N TYR A 378 18.49 -3.08 -18.88
CA TYR A 378 19.31 -2.09 -19.59
C TYR A 378 19.53 -0.81 -18.78
N ALA A 379 18.55 -0.41 -17.95
CA ALA A 379 18.73 0.72 -17.05
C ALA A 379 19.79 0.43 -15.97
N LEU A 380 19.80 -0.79 -15.41
CA LEU A 380 20.76 -1.24 -14.40
C LEU A 380 22.21 -1.31 -14.94
N GLU A 381 22.36 -1.69 -16.20
CA GLU A 381 23.64 -1.72 -16.91
C GLU A 381 24.17 -0.31 -17.28
N GLY A 382 23.36 0.72 -17.11
CA GLY A 382 23.68 2.09 -17.54
C GLY A 382 23.50 2.32 -19.05
N ALA A 383 22.87 1.39 -19.78
CA ALA A 383 22.47 1.54 -21.17
C ALA A 383 21.16 2.34 -21.28
N HIS A 384 21.19 3.58 -20.79
CA HIS A 384 19.99 4.43 -20.64
C HIS A 384 19.27 4.68 -21.96
N GLU A 385 20.02 4.90 -23.06
CA GLU A 385 19.45 5.13 -24.39
C GLU A 385 18.67 3.92 -24.89
N LYS A 386 19.24 2.72 -24.78
CA LYS A 386 18.57 1.47 -25.17
C LYS A 386 17.33 1.21 -24.33
N ALA A 387 17.42 1.43 -23.02
CA ALA A 387 16.28 1.31 -22.11
C ALA A 387 15.18 2.34 -22.41
N SER A 388 15.54 3.57 -22.81
CA SER A 388 14.60 4.61 -23.23
C SER A 388 13.96 4.32 -24.58
N ALA A 389 14.71 3.78 -25.54
CA ALA A 389 14.19 3.34 -26.83
C ALA A 389 13.15 2.23 -26.67
N LEU A 390 13.48 1.17 -25.90
CA LEU A 390 12.57 0.08 -25.60
C LEU A 390 11.31 0.56 -24.86
N LEU A 391 11.47 1.44 -23.87
CA LEU A 391 10.32 2.01 -23.16
C LEU A 391 9.43 2.84 -24.09
N ARG A 392 10.00 3.59 -25.03
CA ARG A 392 9.25 4.39 -26.01
C ARG A 392 8.46 3.50 -26.97
N GLU A 393 9.10 2.47 -27.52
CA GLU A 393 8.46 1.48 -28.38
C GLU A 393 7.31 0.77 -27.64
N TRP A 394 7.56 0.35 -26.41
CA TRP A 394 6.56 -0.35 -25.60
C TRP A 394 5.37 0.54 -25.21
N LEU A 395 5.61 1.82 -24.85
CA LEU A 395 4.55 2.77 -24.52
C LEU A 395 3.75 3.25 -25.72
N ALA A 396 4.25 3.05 -26.95
CA ALA A 396 3.50 3.32 -28.17
C ALA A 396 2.42 2.25 -28.43
N GLN A 397 2.46 1.11 -27.74
CA GLN A 397 1.47 0.05 -27.85
C GLN A 397 0.19 0.38 -27.07
N THR A 398 -0.97 0.11 -27.65
CA THR A 398 -2.30 0.50 -27.13
C THR A 398 -2.99 -0.55 -26.25
N ASP A 399 -2.31 -1.67 -25.94
CA ASP A 399 -2.88 -2.82 -25.22
C ASP A 399 -3.40 -2.44 -23.82
N PRO A 400 -4.73 -2.51 -23.57
CA PRO A 400 -5.33 -2.21 -22.28
C PRO A 400 -4.79 -3.06 -21.12
N ALA A 401 -4.42 -4.32 -21.37
CA ALA A 401 -3.93 -5.23 -20.35
C ALA A 401 -2.58 -4.77 -19.76
N GLN A 402 -1.79 -4.04 -20.54
CA GLN A 402 -0.42 -3.65 -20.19
C GLN A 402 -0.32 -2.26 -19.54
N ARG A 403 -1.36 -1.43 -19.63
CA ARG A 403 -1.34 -0.02 -19.19
C ARG A 403 -0.84 0.16 -17.76
N ARG A 404 -1.25 -0.72 -16.83
CA ARG A 404 -0.80 -0.65 -15.43
C ARG A 404 0.70 -0.94 -15.30
N ASN A 405 1.23 -1.90 -16.04
CA ASN A 405 2.65 -2.26 -16.00
C ASN A 405 3.51 -1.20 -16.69
N GLN A 406 3.03 -0.65 -17.81
CA GLN A 406 3.61 0.51 -18.49
C GLN A 406 3.73 1.72 -17.53
N GLN A 407 2.63 2.12 -16.87
CA GLN A 407 2.63 3.20 -15.88
C GLN A 407 3.62 2.94 -14.73
N ARG A 408 3.59 1.72 -14.15
CA ARG A 408 4.48 1.34 -13.05
C ARG A 408 5.95 1.39 -13.46
N THR A 409 6.28 0.97 -14.67
CA THR A 409 7.65 0.97 -15.20
C THR A 409 8.18 2.40 -15.36
N VAL A 410 7.37 3.32 -15.89
CA VAL A 410 7.73 4.75 -15.96
C VAL A 410 7.99 5.30 -14.57
N VAL A 411 7.11 5.02 -13.60
CA VAL A 411 7.27 5.50 -12.21
C VAL A 411 8.52 4.92 -11.56
N ALA A 412 8.79 3.62 -11.74
CA ALA A 412 9.97 2.95 -11.19
C ALA A 412 11.27 3.53 -11.77
N ARG A 413 11.34 3.71 -13.10
CA ARG A 413 12.48 4.34 -13.77
C ARG A 413 12.68 5.78 -13.30
N PHE A 414 11.60 6.56 -13.21
CA PHE A 414 11.67 7.93 -12.71
C PHE A 414 12.19 7.98 -11.27
N ALA A 415 11.72 7.09 -10.40
CA ALA A 415 12.18 6.98 -9.02
C ALA A 415 13.67 6.57 -8.93
N HIS A 416 14.11 5.63 -9.76
CA HIS A 416 15.51 5.22 -9.84
C HIS A 416 16.41 6.39 -10.24
N VAL A 417 16.10 7.07 -11.35
CA VAL A 417 16.86 8.24 -11.83
C VAL A 417 16.84 9.38 -10.82
N SER A 418 15.73 9.57 -10.09
CA SER A 418 15.62 10.62 -9.06
C SER A 418 16.65 10.49 -7.94
N ARG A 419 17.19 9.28 -7.70
CA ARG A 419 18.26 9.01 -6.72
C ARG A 419 19.66 9.38 -7.21
N CYS A 420 19.83 9.79 -8.46
CA CYS A 420 21.11 10.28 -9.00
C CYS A 420 21.45 11.67 -8.46
N PRO A 421 22.74 12.07 -8.48
CA PRO A 421 23.17 13.42 -8.06
C PRO A 421 22.34 14.51 -8.74
N ARG A 422 22.08 15.62 -8.02
CA ARG A 422 21.11 16.66 -8.40
C ARG A 422 21.23 17.13 -9.86
N ARG A 423 22.46 17.29 -10.37
CA ARG A 423 22.74 17.72 -11.76
C ARG A 423 22.56 16.58 -12.77
N ALA A 424 23.09 15.40 -12.46
CA ALA A 424 23.10 14.26 -13.39
C ALA A 424 21.70 13.67 -13.65
N ARG A 425 20.72 13.95 -12.79
CA ARG A 425 19.35 13.42 -12.94
C ARG A 425 18.43 14.25 -13.83
N LEU A 426 18.72 15.51 -14.12
CA LEU A 426 17.75 16.41 -14.78
C LEU A 426 17.42 15.97 -16.20
N LEU A 427 18.43 15.77 -17.06
CA LEU A 427 18.23 15.35 -18.46
C LEU A 427 17.57 13.98 -18.58
N PRO A 428 17.99 12.92 -17.85
CA PRO A 428 17.31 11.63 -17.96
C PRO A 428 15.87 11.64 -17.42
N LEU A 429 15.55 12.47 -16.42
CA LEU A 429 14.16 12.66 -15.98
C LEU A 429 13.30 13.37 -17.03
N LEU A 430 13.88 14.33 -17.75
CA LEU A 430 13.21 15.01 -18.84
C LEU A 430 12.95 14.07 -20.03
N ASP A 431 13.91 13.21 -20.39
CA ASP A 431 13.71 12.16 -21.41
C ASP A 431 12.59 11.20 -21.01
N LEU A 432 12.58 10.71 -19.76
CA LEU A 432 11.49 9.87 -19.26
C LEU A 432 10.14 10.58 -19.27
N LEU A 433 10.10 11.87 -18.97
CA LEU A 433 8.88 12.65 -19.05
C LEU A 433 8.41 12.79 -20.50
N HIS A 434 9.32 13.11 -21.41
CA HIS A 434 9.03 13.20 -22.84
C HIS A 434 8.49 11.87 -23.39
N ILE A 435 9.12 10.75 -23.04
CA ILE A 435 8.62 9.40 -23.38
C ILE A 435 7.22 9.18 -22.82
N ALA A 436 6.98 9.55 -21.56
CA ALA A 436 5.68 9.40 -20.91
C ALA A 436 4.57 10.25 -21.56
N THR A 437 4.87 11.47 -21.99
CA THR A 437 3.91 12.38 -22.64
C THR A 437 3.58 11.98 -24.08
N HIS A 438 4.38 11.13 -24.71
CA HIS A 438 4.14 10.60 -26.05
C HIS A 438 3.66 9.14 -26.02
N ALA A 439 3.29 8.64 -24.83
CA ALA A 439 2.69 7.32 -24.69
C ALA A 439 1.33 7.25 -25.41
N ALA A 440 0.94 6.03 -25.81
CA ALA A 440 -0.29 5.78 -26.53
C ALA A 440 -1.54 6.29 -25.76
N PRO A 441 -2.61 6.69 -26.47
CA PRO A 441 -3.86 7.11 -25.85
C PRO A 441 -4.39 6.06 -24.87
N GLY A 442 -4.79 6.50 -23.68
CA GLY A 442 -5.33 5.62 -22.65
C GLY A 442 -4.29 5.01 -21.70
N VAL A 443 -2.98 5.09 -21.98
CA VAL A 443 -1.93 4.66 -21.03
C VAL A 443 -2.09 5.39 -19.70
N TRP A 444 -2.41 6.67 -19.71
CA TRP A 444 -2.64 7.48 -18.50
C TRP A 444 -4.12 7.62 -18.11
N GLY A 445 -5.02 6.97 -18.85
CA GLY A 445 -6.47 6.99 -18.60
C GLY A 445 -6.88 6.03 -17.47
N GLY A 446 -7.89 6.42 -16.68
CA GLY A 446 -8.48 5.57 -15.62
C GLY A 446 -8.27 6.05 -14.18
N HIS A 447 -8.88 5.34 -13.22
CA HIS A 447 -8.80 5.66 -11.78
C HIS A 447 -7.35 5.51 -11.28
N GLY A 448 -6.74 6.62 -10.84
CA GLY A 448 -5.38 6.69 -10.31
C GLY A 448 -4.32 7.11 -11.34
N GLY A 449 -4.39 6.62 -12.59
CA GLY A 449 -3.43 6.93 -13.66
C GLY A 449 -3.36 8.42 -14.03
N ALA A 450 -4.52 9.09 -14.02
CA ALA A 450 -4.64 10.52 -14.33
C ALA A 450 -3.93 11.45 -13.33
N ARG A 451 -3.51 10.97 -12.16
CA ARG A 451 -2.73 11.76 -11.20
C ARG A 451 -1.23 11.45 -11.25
N THR A 452 -0.84 10.35 -11.89
CA THR A 452 0.54 9.87 -11.87
C THR A 452 1.45 10.76 -12.72
N LEU A 453 1.10 11.00 -13.99
CA LEU A 453 1.89 11.86 -14.87
C LEU A 453 2.05 13.29 -14.33
N PRO A 454 0.99 13.99 -13.87
CA PRO A 454 1.14 15.28 -13.18
C PRO A 454 2.10 15.24 -11.98
N ARG A 455 2.07 14.18 -11.17
CA ARG A 455 2.98 14.04 -10.02
C ARG A 455 4.44 13.88 -10.45
N LEU A 456 4.72 13.19 -11.57
CA LEU A 456 6.07 13.08 -12.13
C LEU A 456 6.56 14.45 -12.62
N CYS A 457 5.70 15.20 -13.32
CA CYS A 457 5.97 16.57 -13.73
C CYS A 457 6.33 17.47 -12.54
N VAL A 458 5.51 17.46 -11.47
CA VAL A 458 5.74 18.23 -10.23
C VAL A 458 7.11 17.89 -9.62
N ARG A 459 7.46 16.59 -9.59
CA ARG A 459 8.74 16.14 -9.03
C ARG A 459 9.94 16.60 -9.85
N LEU A 460 9.86 16.54 -11.18
CA LEU A 460 10.92 17.06 -12.05
C LEU A 460 11.07 18.57 -11.90
N LEU A 461 9.96 19.29 -11.91
CA LEU A 461 9.97 20.74 -11.74
C LEU A 461 10.55 21.15 -10.38
N GLY A 462 10.16 20.46 -9.30
CA GLY A 462 10.76 20.67 -7.98
C GLY A 462 12.25 20.32 -7.94
N ALA A 463 12.68 19.25 -8.62
CA ALA A 463 14.08 18.88 -8.72
C ALA A 463 14.91 19.94 -9.48
N TRP A 464 14.35 20.50 -10.55
CA TRP A 464 14.95 21.59 -11.31
C TRP A 464 15.00 22.89 -10.52
N ALA A 465 13.90 23.30 -9.88
CA ALA A 465 13.86 24.53 -9.08
C ALA A 465 14.87 24.50 -7.91
N ASN A 466 15.01 23.35 -7.26
CA ASN A 466 16.04 23.14 -6.22
C ASN A 466 17.48 23.19 -6.76
N TRP A 467 17.68 22.89 -8.04
CA TRP A 467 18.99 23.02 -8.70
C TRP A 467 19.25 24.46 -9.15
N ALA A 468 18.26 25.14 -9.74
CA ALA A 468 18.35 26.52 -10.18
C ALA A 468 18.64 27.47 -9.01
N GLY A 469 18.15 27.11 -7.82
CA GLY A 469 18.28 27.88 -6.59
C GLY A 469 17.01 28.68 -6.31
N HIS A 470 16.90 29.18 -5.09
CA HIS A 470 15.75 29.98 -4.64
C HIS A 470 16.08 31.47 -4.48
N ARG A 471 17.37 31.84 -4.62
CA ARG A 471 17.85 33.22 -4.55
C ARG A 471 18.11 33.75 -5.96
N ASP A 472 17.82 35.02 -6.18
CA ASP A 472 17.93 35.65 -7.49
C ASP A 472 19.35 35.55 -8.08
N ALA A 473 20.39 35.71 -7.24
CA ALA A 473 21.78 35.55 -7.64
C ALA A 473 22.12 34.12 -8.15
N ASP A 474 21.53 33.09 -7.53
CA ASP A 474 21.75 31.70 -7.93
C ASP A 474 21.04 31.41 -9.26
N ILE A 475 19.81 31.92 -9.41
CA ILE A 475 19.00 31.74 -10.62
C ILE A 475 19.68 32.44 -11.82
N VAL A 476 20.13 33.70 -11.65
CA VAL A 476 20.84 34.46 -12.69
C VAL A 476 22.09 33.70 -13.16
N ARG A 477 22.90 33.20 -12.21
CA ARG A 477 24.12 32.44 -12.52
C ARG A 477 23.81 31.15 -13.28
N ASN A 478 22.70 30.49 -12.97
CA ASN A 478 22.35 29.20 -13.54
C ASN A 478 21.52 29.29 -14.84
N ALA A 479 20.89 30.44 -15.11
CA ALA A 479 19.92 30.63 -16.20
C ALA A 479 20.49 30.37 -17.60
N SER A 480 21.76 30.74 -17.84
CA SER A 480 22.43 30.56 -19.14
C SER A 480 23.15 29.22 -19.29
N THR A 481 23.11 28.36 -18.27
CA THR A 481 23.75 27.03 -18.36
C THR A 481 22.88 26.04 -19.13
N ARG A 482 23.44 24.88 -19.50
CA ARG A 482 22.69 23.78 -20.15
C ARG A 482 21.44 23.29 -19.39
N HIS A 483 21.38 23.51 -18.08
CA HIS A 483 20.22 23.15 -17.24
C HIS A 483 19.35 24.36 -16.86
N GLY A 484 19.69 25.56 -17.36
CA GLY A 484 18.92 26.79 -17.21
C GLY A 484 17.77 26.87 -18.22
N TRP A 485 17.71 27.93 -19.03
CA TRP A 485 16.61 28.16 -19.98
C TRP A 485 16.44 27.03 -21.00
N ALA A 486 17.52 26.54 -21.62
CA ALA A 486 17.44 25.48 -22.63
C ALA A 486 16.73 24.21 -22.11
N PHE A 487 16.99 23.84 -20.85
CA PHE A 487 16.29 22.74 -20.20
C PHE A 487 14.85 23.10 -19.84
N LEU A 488 14.63 24.31 -19.32
CA LEU A 488 13.31 24.79 -18.93
C LEU A 488 12.37 24.86 -20.13
N ASP A 489 12.82 25.33 -21.28
CA ASP A 489 12.03 25.41 -22.51
C ASP A 489 11.51 24.03 -22.95
N LEU A 490 12.39 23.02 -22.94
CA LEU A 490 12.02 21.62 -23.20
C LEU A 490 11.04 21.09 -22.14
N LEU A 491 11.25 21.44 -20.86
CA LEU A 491 10.34 21.04 -19.78
C LEU A 491 8.96 21.68 -19.97
N LEU A 492 8.87 22.97 -20.31
CA LEU A 492 7.61 23.67 -20.55
C LEU A 492 6.85 23.02 -21.73
N ALA A 493 7.53 22.70 -22.82
CA ALA A 493 6.94 21.97 -23.94
C ALA A 493 6.39 20.59 -23.51
N ALA A 494 7.15 19.85 -22.70
CA ALA A 494 6.70 18.57 -22.14
C ALA A 494 5.50 18.73 -21.20
N LEU A 495 5.43 19.80 -20.39
CA LEU A 495 4.28 20.07 -19.52
C LEU A 495 3.00 20.37 -20.32
N VAL A 496 3.12 21.13 -21.41
CA VAL A 496 1.99 21.41 -22.33
C VAL A 496 1.53 20.12 -23.01
N ALA A 497 2.45 19.27 -23.47
CA ALA A 497 2.11 17.97 -24.03
C ALA A 497 1.42 17.08 -22.99
N ALA A 498 1.95 17.04 -21.76
CA ALA A 498 1.37 16.27 -20.65
C ALA A 498 -0.07 16.70 -20.33
N SER A 499 -0.36 18.00 -20.32
CA SER A 499 -1.70 18.51 -20.02
C SER A 499 -2.73 18.11 -21.07
N ARG A 500 -2.31 17.95 -22.33
CA ARG A 500 -3.15 17.42 -23.42
C ARG A 500 -3.41 15.93 -23.26
N THR A 501 -2.39 15.15 -22.86
CA THR A 501 -2.56 13.70 -22.65
C THR A 501 -3.44 13.35 -21.45
N VAL A 502 -3.46 14.19 -20.42
CA VAL A 502 -4.28 13.99 -19.22
C VAL A 502 -5.12 15.24 -18.99
N PRO A 503 -6.33 15.36 -19.55
CA PRO A 503 -7.17 16.54 -19.42
C PRO A 503 -7.85 16.60 -18.04
N ALA A 504 -7.04 16.81 -16.99
CA ALA A 504 -7.48 16.90 -15.60
C ALA A 504 -7.19 18.29 -15.02
N PRO A 505 -7.98 19.33 -15.37
CA PRO A 505 -7.63 20.73 -15.12
C PRO A 505 -7.45 21.06 -13.63
N ARG A 506 -8.23 20.42 -12.74
CA ARG A 506 -8.05 20.59 -11.28
C ARG A 506 -6.73 20.02 -10.78
N VAL A 507 -6.19 18.98 -11.42
CA VAL A 507 -4.91 18.36 -11.01
C VAL A 507 -3.73 19.23 -11.44
N TRP A 508 -3.80 19.81 -12.63
CA TRP A 508 -2.76 20.69 -13.17
C TRP A 508 -2.72 22.06 -12.49
N ALA A 509 -3.87 22.61 -12.10
CA ALA A 509 -3.95 23.88 -11.38
C ALA A 509 -3.08 23.89 -10.11
N HIS A 510 -3.04 22.78 -9.37
CA HIS A 510 -2.27 22.66 -8.13
C HIS A 510 -0.77 22.39 -8.32
N MET A 511 -0.30 22.13 -9.54
CA MET A 511 1.11 21.80 -9.80
C MET A 511 2.06 22.98 -9.54
N LEU A 512 1.56 24.20 -9.71
CA LEU A 512 2.30 25.46 -9.63
C LEU A 512 1.83 26.35 -8.47
N ASP A 513 1.21 25.76 -7.44
CA ASP A 513 0.81 26.48 -6.22
C ASP A 513 2.00 26.95 -5.36
N ASP A 514 3.22 26.48 -5.66
CA ASP A 514 4.45 26.88 -4.98
C ASP A 514 5.03 28.17 -5.60
N PRO A 515 4.88 29.34 -4.96
CA PRO A 515 5.31 30.62 -5.54
C PRO A 515 6.82 30.67 -5.78
N LYS A 516 7.62 29.90 -5.04
CA LYS A 516 9.08 29.83 -5.25
C LYS A 516 9.42 29.19 -6.60
N ARG A 517 8.61 28.22 -7.07
CA ARG A 517 8.81 27.58 -8.37
C ARG A 517 8.40 28.51 -9.50
N VAL A 518 7.26 29.19 -9.36
CA VAL A 518 6.81 30.16 -10.36
C VAL A 518 7.85 31.27 -10.54
N ARG A 519 8.35 31.83 -9.42
CA ARG A 519 9.43 32.82 -9.46
C ARG A 519 10.68 32.29 -10.15
N ALA A 520 11.15 31.09 -9.82
CA ALA A 520 12.32 30.50 -10.45
C ALA A 520 12.15 30.33 -11.98
N ILE A 521 10.96 29.92 -12.44
CA ILE A 521 10.64 29.78 -13.88
C ILE A 521 10.71 31.15 -14.57
N VAL A 522 9.97 32.14 -14.04
CA VAL A 522 9.88 33.49 -14.62
C VAL A 522 11.24 34.16 -14.62
N TRP A 523 11.97 34.10 -13.51
CA TRP A 523 13.28 34.73 -13.39
C TRP A 523 14.33 34.06 -14.27
N THR A 524 14.28 32.74 -14.44
CA THR A 524 15.15 32.04 -15.42
C THR A 524 14.87 32.52 -16.85
N ALA A 525 13.60 32.72 -17.22
CA ALA A 525 13.22 33.23 -18.55
C ALA A 525 13.77 34.65 -18.79
N CYS A 526 13.68 35.53 -17.79
CA CYS A 526 14.19 36.90 -17.86
C CYS A 526 15.72 37.00 -17.89
N CYS A 527 16.40 36.13 -17.14
CA CYS A 527 17.83 36.26 -16.89
C CYS A 527 18.72 35.43 -17.82
N ALA A 528 18.16 34.48 -18.58
CA ALA A 528 18.93 33.73 -19.56
C ALA A 528 19.44 34.66 -20.69
N ALA A 529 20.67 34.45 -21.13
CA ALA A 529 21.23 35.20 -22.26
C ALA A 529 20.76 34.64 -23.62
N PRO A 530 20.61 35.48 -24.66
CA PRO A 530 20.58 36.94 -24.64
C PRO A 530 19.26 37.52 -24.08
N ARG A 531 19.32 38.71 -23.45
CA ARG A 531 18.16 39.40 -22.82
C ARG A 531 17.10 39.87 -23.82
N ARG A 532 17.46 40.00 -25.11
CA ARG A 532 16.54 40.45 -26.17
C ARG A 532 15.39 39.46 -26.40
N ASP A 533 15.60 38.19 -26.09
CA ASP A 533 14.59 37.14 -26.25
C ASP A 533 13.66 37.02 -25.02
N ALA A 534 13.91 37.78 -23.95
CA ALA A 534 13.13 37.69 -22.72
C ALA A 534 11.60 37.82 -22.93
N PRO A 535 11.10 38.73 -23.82
CA PRO A 535 9.67 38.80 -24.12
C PRO A 535 9.12 37.51 -24.73
N GLU A 536 9.84 36.89 -25.66
CA GLU A 536 9.43 35.63 -26.28
C GLU A 536 9.42 34.48 -25.27
N ARG A 537 10.45 34.41 -24.42
CA ARG A 537 10.57 33.38 -23.37
C ARG A 537 9.47 33.51 -22.32
N LEU A 538 9.13 34.73 -21.93
CA LEU A 538 7.99 34.99 -21.05
C LEU A 538 6.65 34.63 -21.69
N ALA A 539 6.48 34.89 -23.00
CA ALA A 539 5.29 34.45 -23.73
C ALA A 539 5.14 32.92 -23.72
N ARG A 540 6.25 32.17 -23.85
CA ARG A 540 6.24 30.69 -23.72
C ARG A 540 5.86 30.22 -22.32
N VAL A 541 6.37 30.87 -21.27
CA VAL A 541 5.98 30.59 -19.87
C VAL A 541 4.49 30.84 -19.67
N GLN A 542 3.98 31.97 -20.16
CA GLN A 542 2.55 32.32 -20.07
C GLN A 542 1.66 31.33 -20.82
N ALA A 543 2.06 30.92 -22.04
CA ALA A 543 1.35 29.90 -22.82
C ALA A 543 1.29 28.56 -22.08
N CYS A 544 2.39 28.16 -21.43
CA CYS A 544 2.41 26.96 -20.60
C CYS A 544 1.48 27.08 -19.38
N PHE A 545 1.48 28.22 -18.68
CA PHE A 545 0.60 28.45 -17.53
C PHE A 545 -0.88 28.47 -17.93
N ALA A 546 -1.21 29.05 -19.08
CA ALA A 546 -2.54 29.01 -19.66
C ALA A 546 -2.97 27.57 -19.99
N ALA A 547 -2.11 26.79 -20.64
CA ALA A 547 -2.37 25.38 -20.96
C ALA A 547 -2.59 24.49 -19.71
N LEU A 548 -1.93 24.84 -18.60
CA LEU A 548 -2.07 24.16 -17.30
C LEU A 548 -3.24 24.70 -16.45
N ARG A 549 -3.88 25.79 -16.89
CA ARG A 549 -4.95 26.51 -16.16
C ARG A 549 -4.53 26.94 -14.75
N VAL A 550 -3.30 27.44 -14.62
CA VAL A 550 -2.76 27.97 -13.36
C VAL A 550 -3.55 29.21 -12.95
N SER A 551 -3.88 29.34 -11.67
CA SER A 551 -4.60 30.51 -11.15
C SER A 551 -3.82 31.81 -11.41
N PRO A 552 -4.46 32.90 -11.85
CA PRO A 552 -3.81 34.21 -12.00
C PRO A 552 -3.19 34.72 -10.70
N ARG A 553 -3.67 34.26 -9.53
CA ARG A 553 -3.13 34.65 -8.21
C ARG A 553 -1.73 34.10 -7.96
N THR A 554 -1.39 32.91 -8.48
CA THR A 554 -0.06 32.29 -8.33
C THR A 554 0.94 32.77 -9.39
N GLN A 555 0.49 33.54 -10.38
CA GLN A 555 1.31 34.10 -11.46
C GLN A 555 1.92 35.47 -11.13
N ARG A 556 1.57 36.07 -9.97
CA ARG A 556 2.19 37.32 -9.51
C ARG A 556 3.57 36.99 -8.89
N PRO A 557 4.67 37.66 -9.32
CA PRO A 557 6.03 37.35 -8.90
C PRO A 557 6.31 37.47 -7.38
#